data_AF-A0A920KES5-F1
#
_entry.id   AF-A0A920KES5-F1
#
_cell.length_a   1.000
_cell.length_b   1.000
_cell.length_c   1.000
_cell.angle_alpha   90.00
_cell.angle_beta   90.00
_cell.angle_gamma   90.00
#
_symmetry.space_group_name_H-M   'P 1'
#
loop_
_entity.id
_entity.type
_entity.pdbx_description
1 polymer ?
#
loop_
_entity_poly.entity_id
_entity_poly.type
_entity_poly.pdbx_seq_one_letter_code
_entity_poly.pdbx_strand_id
1 'polypeptide(L)'
;MINKEKLIFIHVPKTGGTTINTAMNNSFWQTEVGFNYRHILPNKVSNSGDIFDPTENEKYLDFVIFMMLRQPIDRVTSEYHFIKERKEFIDLLQRKPKDFQSYIKNEQTNNGTVNFLKGRRMYSKHRSSEDDLTDIINTIEKIPVHVGIFEYFNESLSYFSDIAGIKWGRKIEVKRMTLRRPGIQEIPEDLIELINERNSLDLKLYNHCLKLFNEKLTHISKKKITFIKDKYNHVIPYCLKWCFFEFCLENKKFINSNLNFFKKLTFYLIQTKKIKDGKLFTKAWNKTFLNTFNHAFNESILNEKLQICYNKNVDPLEQLIKIAKQIDDFLKENNADRTNYYRPLEFNEKLVETYSNKIFSSFLGR
;
A
#
# COMPACT_ATOMS: atom_id res chain seq x y z
N MET A 1 6.67 -26.41 21.94
CA MET A 1 6.62 -24.97 21.55
C MET A 1 7.63 -24.79 20.44
N ILE A 2 7.29 -24.10 19.35
CA ILE A 2 8.25 -23.89 18.25
C ILE A 2 9.30 -22.86 18.69
N ASN A 3 10.58 -23.18 18.47
CA ASN A 3 11.68 -22.24 18.72
C ASN A 3 11.54 -21.07 17.75
N LYS A 4 11.37 -19.84 18.27
CA LYS A 4 11.25 -18.62 17.45
C LYS A 4 12.45 -18.40 16.54
N GLU A 5 13.64 -18.87 16.93
CA GLU A 5 14.87 -18.76 16.11
C GLU A 5 14.80 -19.63 14.84
N LYS A 6 13.94 -20.65 14.84
CA LYS A 6 13.69 -21.54 13.70
C LYS A 6 12.51 -21.08 12.85
N LEU A 7 11.92 -19.91 13.11
CA LEU A 7 10.87 -19.33 12.29
C LEU A 7 11.46 -18.35 11.27
N ILE A 8 11.13 -18.50 10.00
CA ILE A 8 11.50 -17.54 8.96
C ILE A 8 10.22 -17.03 8.29
N PHE A 9 9.95 -15.73 8.43
CA PHE A 9 8.88 -15.08 7.69
C PHE A 9 9.42 -14.43 6.41
N ILE A 10 8.97 -14.89 5.25
CA ILE A 10 9.26 -14.27 3.97
C ILE A 10 8.13 -13.30 3.62
N HIS A 11 8.43 -12.00 3.71
CA HIS A 11 7.51 -10.94 3.32
C HIS A 11 7.65 -10.65 1.83
N VAL A 12 6.87 -11.34 1.01
CA VAL A 12 6.72 -11.00 -0.40
C VAL A 12 6.07 -9.61 -0.54
N PRO A 13 6.59 -8.69 -1.37
CA PRO A 13 6.00 -7.37 -1.53
C PRO A 13 4.51 -7.42 -1.92
N LYS A 14 3.71 -6.54 -1.31
CA LYS A 14 2.28 -6.33 -1.63
C LYS A 14 1.35 -7.50 -1.27
N THR A 15 1.78 -8.43 -0.41
CA THR A 15 0.96 -9.56 0.07
C THR A 15 0.51 -9.43 1.54
N GLY A 16 0.49 -8.20 2.07
CA GLY A 16 0.03 -7.93 3.45
C GLY A 16 1.07 -8.21 4.54
N GLY A 17 2.32 -8.48 4.18
CA GLY A 17 3.33 -8.90 5.15
C GLY A 17 3.72 -7.86 6.20
N THR A 18 3.54 -6.55 5.97
CA THR A 18 3.69 -5.56 7.05
C THR A 18 2.68 -5.83 8.17
N THR A 19 1.41 -6.11 7.84
CA THR A 19 0.38 -6.45 8.84
C THR A 19 0.77 -7.69 9.63
N ILE A 20 1.21 -8.74 8.94
CA ILE A 20 1.62 -10.01 9.55
C ILE A 20 2.82 -9.79 10.48
N ASN A 21 3.86 -9.12 10.01
CA ASN A 21 5.05 -8.86 10.81
C ASN A 21 4.71 -8.03 12.07
N THR A 22 3.91 -6.96 11.93
CA THR A 22 3.51 -6.15 13.09
C THR A 22 2.65 -6.92 14.08
N ALA A 23 1.73 -7.75 13.60
CA ALA A 23 0.85 -8.54 14.44
C ALA A 23 1.61 -9.65 15.18
N MET A 24 2.54 -10.32 14.49
CA MET A 24 3.36 -11.39 15.05
C MET A 24 4.32 -10.88 16.12
N ASN A 25 4.90 -9.68 15.92
CA ASN A 25 5.88 -9.09 16.84
C ASN A 25 5.25 -8.14 17.86
N ASN A 26 3.92 -7.95 17.83
CA ASN A 26 3.21 -6.96 18.64
C ASN A 26 3.88 -5.56 18.58
N SER A 27 4.26 -5.15 17.37
CA SER A 27 5.01 -3.92 17.13
C SER A 27 4.17 -2.91 16.34
N PHE A 28 4.44 -1.62 16.54
CA PHE A 28 3.76 -0.56 15.79
C PHE A 28 4.12 -0.58 14.30
N TRP A 29 5.37 -0.95 13.99
CA TRP A 29 5.92 -1.03 12.64
C TRP A 29 6.69 -2.32 12.42
N GLN A 30 7.00 -2.62 11.15
CA GLN A 30 7.74 -3.83 10.81
C GLN A 30 9.12 -3.86 11.49
N THR A 31 9.55 -5.06 11.87
CA THR A 31 10.90 -5.30 12.40
C THR A 31 11.97 -5.11 11.32
N GLU A 32 13.23 -5.06 11.75
CA GLU A 32 14.37 -4.99 10.86
C GLU A 32 14.49 -6.25 9.99
N VAL A 33 14.86 -6.05 8.71
CA VAL A 33 15.07 -7.13 7.74
C VAL A 33 16.32 -7.89 8.13
N GLY A 34 16.24 -9.22 8.13
CA GLY A 34 17.34 -10.09 8.56
C GLY A 34 17.06 -11.55 8.23
N PHE A 35 17.69 -12.46 8.96
CA PHE A 35 17.58 -13.90 8.71
C PHE A 35 16.16 -14.45 8.96
N ASN A 36 15.52 -14.08 10.07
CA ASN A 36 14.17 -14.55 10.41
C ASN A 36 13.04 -13.70 9.80
N TYR A 37 13.36 -12.54 9.23
CA TYR A 37 12.42 -11.68 8.50
C TYR A 37 13.00 -11.31 7.14
N ARG A 38 12.67 -12.12 6.14
CA ARG A 38 13.18 -12.01 4.79
C ARG A 38 12.34 -11.02 3.99
N HIS A 39 13.00 -10.04 3.37
CA HIS A 39 12.36 -8.99 2.58
C HIS A 39 13.39 -8.29 1.67
N ILE A 40 12.97 -7.18 1.06
CA ILE A 40 13.84 -6.30 0.29
C ILE A 40 14.79 -5.53 1.24
N LEU A 41 16.08 -5.70 1.04
CA LEU A 41 17.17 -4.97 1.71
C LEU A 41 17.23 -3.49 1.25
N PRO A 42 17.96 -2.60 1.97
CA PRO A 42 18.09 -1.19 1.59
C PRO A 42 18.60 -0.98 0.14
N ASN A 43 19.48 -1.85 -0.35
CA ASN A 43 20.00 -1.86 -1.72
C ASN A 43 19.01 -2.39 -2.78
N LYS A 44 17.76 -2.68 -2.37
CA LYS A 44 16.66 -3.22 -3.17
C LYS A 44 16.80 -4.69 -3.58
N VAL A 45 17.76 -5.43 -3.03
CA VAL A 45 17.93 -6.87 -3.26
C VAL A 45 17.03 -7.66 -2.30
N SER A 46 16.39 -8.72 -2.79
CA SER A 46 15.69 -9.68 -1.92
C SER A 46 16.71 -10.58 -1.22
N ASN A 47 16.60 -10.72 0.10
CA ASN A 47 17.44 -11.65 0.86
C ASN A 47 16.84 -13.05 0.98
N SER A 48 15.89 -13.43 0.12
CA SER A 48 15.24 -14.76 0.14
C SER A 48 15.85 -15.78 -0.82
N GLY A 49 16.77 -15.36 -1.69
CA GLY A 49 17.29 -16.19 -2.79
C GLY A 49 17.95 -17.48 -2.34
N ASP A 50 18.64 -17.43 -1.20
CA ASP A 50 19.30 -18.57 -0.55
C ASP A 50 18.34 -19.69 -0.16
N ILE A 51 17.08 -19.36 0.17
CA ILE A 51 16.07 -20.37 0.53
C ILE A 51 15.65 -21.18 -0.70
N PHE A 52 15.57 -20.53 -1.87
CA PHE A 52 15.11 -21.11 -3.14
C PHE A 52 16.27 -21.43 -4.11
N ASP A 53 17.46 -21.61 -3.55
CA ASP A 53 18.57 -22.26 -4.21
C ASP A 53 18.54 -23.75 -3.84
N PRO A 54 18.32 -24.67 -4.80
CA PRO A 54 18.26 -26.11 -4.52
C PRO A 54 19.51 -26.66 -3.83
N THR A 55 20.68 -26.04 -4.06
CA THR A 55 21.95 -26.45 -3.45
C THR A 55 22.03 -26.11 -1.96
N GLU A 56 21.14 -25.23 -1.48
CA GLU A 56 21.14 -24.68 -0.13
C GLU A 56 19.98 -25.20 0.73
N ASN A 57 19.04 -25.98 0.15
CA ASN A 57 17.82 -26.45 0.82
C ASN A 57 18.08 -27.16 2.16
N GLU A 58 19.17 -27.94 2.27
CA GLU A 58 19.47 -28.70 3.49
C GLU A 58 19.65 -27.81 4.72
N LYS A 59 20.13 -26.57 4.53
CA LYS A 59 20.30 -25.58 5.61
C LYS A 59 18.97 -25.17 6.25
N TYR A 60 17.85 -25.41 5.56
CA TYR A 60 16.52 -24.94 5.93
C TYR A 60 15.57 -26.03 6.43
N LEU A 61 16.00 -27.30 6.48
CA LEU A 61 15.14 -28.43 6.87
C LEU A 61 14.57 -28.30 8.30
N ASP A 62 15.35 -27.71 9.22
CA ASP A 62 14.94 -27.52 10.62
C ASP A 62 14.11 -26.23 10.84
N PHE A 63 13.85 -25.45 9.80
CA PHE A 63 13.14 -24.18 9.90
C PHE A 63 11.68 -24.34 9.49
N VAL A 64 10.80 -23.61 10.16
CA VAL A 64 9.44 -23.38 9.68
C VAL A 64 9.45 -22.06 8.94
N ILE A 65 9.36 -22.15 7.62
CA ILE A 65 9.37 -21.00 6.73
C ILE A 65 7.93 -20.73 6.33
N PHE A 66 7.51 -19.48 6.34
CA PHE A 66 6.17 -19.14 5.88
C PHE A 66 6.12 -17.82 5.13
N MET A 67 5.20 -17.74 4.17
CA MET A 67 5.05 -16.59 3.30
C MET A 67 3.61 -16.42 2.84
N MET A 68 3.27 -15.22 2.39
CA MET A 68 1.98 -14.96 1.74
C MET A 68 2.17 -14.69 0.26
N LEU A 69 1.41 -15.38 -0.57
CA LEU A 69 1.21 -15.04 -1.97
C LEU A 69 -0.12 -14.32 -2.16
N ARG A 70 -0.26 -13.69 -3.32
CA ARG A 70 -1.43 -12.94 -3.74
C ARG A 70 -1.63 -13.15 -5.22
N GLN A 71 -2.87 -13.15 -5.67
CA GLN A 71 -3.20 -13.29 -7.08
C GLN A 71 -2.44 -12.22 -7.89
N PRO A 72 -1.74 -12.59 -8.99
CA PRO A 72 -0.82 -11.70 -9.68
C PRO A 72 -1.42 -10.38 -10.19
N ILE A 73 -2.65 -10.39 -10.71
CA ILE A 73 -3.39 -9.20 -11.16
C ILE A 73 -3.56 -8.22 -10.00
N ASP A 74 -4.04 -8.72 -8.85
CA ASP A 74 -4.25 -7.89 -7.67
C ASP A 74 -2.92 -7.38 -7.09
N ARG A 75 -1.86 -8.20 -7.14
CA ARG A 75 -0.50 -7.83 -6.72
C ARG A 75 0.09 -6.72 -7.60
N VAL A 76 0.09 -6.91 -8.92
CA VAL A 76 0.62 -5.96 -9.92
C VAL A 76 -0.12 -4.62 -9.84
N THR A 77 -1.45 -4.67 -9.73
CA THR A 77 -2.28 -3.45 -9.57
C THR A 77 -1.94 -2.73 -8.26
N SER A 78 -1.84 -3.47 -7.15
CA SER A 78 -1.46 -2.92 -5.85
C SER A 78 -0.06 -2.32 -5.83
N GLU A 79 0.87 -2.91 -6.59
CA GLU A 79 2.25 -2.45 -6.76
C GLU A 79 2.31 -1.16 -7.57
N TYR A 80 1.73 -1.14 -8.77
CA TYR A 80 1.72 0.05 -9.64
C TYR A 80 1.17 1.27 -8.90
N HIS A 81 0.00 1.14 -8.27
CA HIS A 81 -0.63 2.24 -7.53
C HIS A 81 0.17 2.66 -6.29
N PHE A 82 1.03 1.78 -5.77
CA PHE A 82 1.93 2.13 -4.69
C PHE A 82 3.17 2.89 -5.19
N ILE A 83 3.73 2.52 -6.34
CA ILE A 83 5.00 3.06 -6.82
C ILE A 83 4.87 4.27 -7.75
N LYS A 84 3.76 4.45 -8.47
CA LYS A 84 3.68 5.37 -9.63
C LYS A 84 4.06 6.83 -9.31
N GLU A 85 3.88 7.26 -8.06
CA GLU A 85 4.23 8.60 -7.59
C GLU A 85 5.57 8.67 -6.83
N ARG A 86 6.28 7.53 -6.72
CA ARG A 86 7.48 7.40 -5.88
C ARG A 86 8.73 7.26 -6.74
N LYS A 87 9.45 8.38 -6.88
CA LYS A 87 10.73 8.44 -7.64
C LYS A 87 11.72 7.35 -7.23
N GLU A 88 11.82 7.07 -5.92
CA GLU A 88 12.70 6.01 -5.37
C GLU A 88 12.47 4.60 -5.95
N PHE A 89 11.29 4.33 -6.52
CA PHE A 89 10.95 3.08 -7.20
C PHE A 89 10.90 3.25 -8.72
N ILE A 90 10.28 4.33 -9.22
CA ILE A 90 10.15 4.58 -10.66
C ILE A 90 11.52 4.79 -11.32
N ASP A 91 12.48 5.38 -10.61
CA ASP A 91 13.84 5.59 -11.13
C ASP A 91 14.66 4.29 -11.22
N LEU A 92 14.14 3.18 -10.70
CA LEU A 92 14.75 1.86 -10.88
C LEU A 92 14.40 1.22 -12.23
N LEU A 93 13.36 1.71 -12.90
CA LEU A 93 12.94 1.25 -14.22
C LEU A 93 13.71 2.01 -15.28
N GLN A 94 14.33 1.29 -16.23
CA GLN A 94 15.05 1.91 -17.36
C GLN A 94 14.12 2.76 -18.22
N ARG A 95 12.92 2.25 -18.49
CA ARG A 95 11.85 2.96 -19.19
C ARG A 95 10.77 3.29 -18.19
N LYS A 96 10.70 4.57 -17.81
CA LYS A 96 9.71 5.05 -16.83
C LYS A 96 8.32 4.94 -17.45
N PRO A 97 7.41 4.17 -16.85
CA PRO A 97 6.07 4.01 -17.37
C PRO A 97 5.27 5.29 -17.17
N LYS A 98 4.49 5.65 -18.18
CA LYS A 98 3.62 6.85 -18.17
C LYS A 98 2.22 6.55 -17.63
N ASP A 99 1.82 5.28 -17.65
CA ASP A 99 0.50 4.78 -17.31
C ASP A 99 0.59 3.30 -16.87
N PHE A 100 -0.55 2.70 -16.51
CA PHE A 100 -0.59 1.32 -16.04
C PHE A 100 -0.24 0.31 -17.14
N GLN A 101 -0.69 0.53 -18.38
CA GLN A 101 -0.40 -0.36 -19.49
C GLN A 101 1.11 -0.38 -19.83
N SER A 102 1.76 0.77 -19.84
CA SER A 102 3.22 0.86 -20.03
C SER A 102 4.01 0.31 -18.85
N TYR A 103 3.46 0.32 -17.63
CA TYR A 103 4.02 -0.41 -16.49
C TYR A 103 4.01 -1.92 -16.77
N ILE A 104 2.85 -2.48 -17.13
CA ILE A 104 2.69 -3.92 -17.41
C ILE A 104 3.56 -4.40 -18.58
N LYS A 105 3.72 -3.56 -19.62
CA LYS A 105 4.59 -3.87 -20.77
C LYS A 105 6.09 -3.78 -20.44
N ASN A 106 6.47 -3.20 -19.30
CA ASN A 106 7.86 -3.11 -18.91
C ASN A 106 8.32 -4.45 -18.31
N GLU A 107 9.23 -5.11 -19.01
CA GLU A 107 9.76 -6.43 -18.65
C GLU A 107 10.40 -6.50 -17.25
N GLN A 108 10.92 -5.38 -16.72
CA GLN A 108 11.47 -5.33 -15.36
C GLN A 108 10.39 -5.54 -14.28
N THR A 109 9.11 -5.39 -14.62
CA THR A 109 7.97 -5.51 -13.69
C THR A 109 7.30 -6.89 -13.72
N ASN A 110 7.67 -7.71 -14.70
CA ASN A 110 7.12 -9.05 -14.94
C ASN A 110 7.57 -10.03 -13.86
N ASN A 111 6.71 -11.01 -13.54
CA ASN A 111 7.00 -12.11 -12.62
C ASN A 111 7.70 -11.65 -11.32
N GLY A 112 7.19 -10.55 -10.75
CA GLY A 112 7.83 -9.88 -9.62
C GLY A 112 7.99 -10.78 -8.40
N THR A 113 7.11 -11.76 -8.21
CA THR A 113 7.17 -12.73 -7.10
C THR A 113 8.30 -13.73 -7.32
N VAL A 114 8.35 -14.40 -8.49
CA VAL A 114 9.44 -15.33 -8.82
C VAL A 114 10.80 -14.64 -8.75
N ASN A 115 10.91 -13.44 -9.31
CA ASN A 115 12.12 -12.64 -9.23
C ASN A 115 12.53 -12.33 -7.79
N PHE A 116 11.57 -11.96 -6.93
CA PHE A 116 11.82 -11.72 -5.51
C PHE A 116 12.29 -12.99 -4.79
N LEU A 117 11.68 -14.14 -5.04
CA LEU A 117 12.04 -15.40 -4.39
C LEU A 117 13.42 -15.90 -4.83
N LYS A 118 13.84 -15.68 -6.09
CA LYS A 118 15.21 -15.93 -6.54
C LYS A 118 16.23 -14.87 -6.09
N GLY A 119 15.91 -14.04 -5.09
CA GLY A 119 16.85 -13.09 -4.50
C GLY A 119 17.22 -11.91 -5.41
N ARG A 120 16.48 -11.66 -6.49
CA ARG A 120 16.83 -10.60 -7.44
C ARG A 120 16.58 -9.23 -6.85
N ARG A 121 17.31 -8.25 -7.38
CA ARG A 121 17.04 -6.83 -7.13
C ARG A 121 15.67 -6.45 -7.69
N MET A 122 14.92 -5.65 -6.94
CA MET A 122 13.66 -5.05 -7.40
C MET A 122 13.88 -4.36 -8.75
N TYR A 123 13.01 -4.68 -9.71
CA TYR A 123 13.11 -4.23 -11.10
C TYR A 123 14.46 -4.55 -11.76
N SER A 124 15.03 -5.72 -11.49
CA SER A 124 16.19 -6.22 -12.24
C SER A 124 15.87 -6.36 -13.73
N LYS A 125 16.90 -6.25 -14.57
CA LYS A 125 16.80 -6.59 -16.00
C LYS A 125 16.89 -8.10 -16.25
N HIS A 126 17.32 -8.85 -15.24
CA HIS A 126 17.40 -10.30 -15.33
C HIS A 126 15.97 -10.86 -15.35
N ARG A 127 15.62 -11.53 -16.45
CA ARG A 127 14.30 -12.12 -16.65
C ARG A 127 14.21 -13.47 -15.96
N SER A 128 13.06 -13.75 -15.38
CA SER A 128 12.73 -15.04 -14.82
C SER A 128 12.53 -16.10 -15.91
N SER A 129 13.01 -17.32 -15.67
CA SER A 129 12.82 -18.49 -16.53
C SER A 129 11.87 -19.52 -15.90
N GLU A 130 11.47 -20.54 -16.67
CA GLU A 130 10.75 -21.70 -16.13
C GLU A 130 11.62 -22.49 -15.14
N ASP A 131 12.95 -22.51 -15.30
CA ASP A 131 13.86 -23.15 -14.34
C ASP A 131 13.80 -22.47 -12.97
N ASP A 132 13.70 -21.13 -12.92
CA ASP A 132 13.50 -20.42 -11.65
C ASP A 132 12.21 -20.85 -10.95
N LEU A 133 11.13 -21.04 -11.72
CA LEU A 133 9.85 -21.48 -11.19
C LEU A 133 9.95 -22.92 -10.67
N THR A 134 10.60 -23.80 -11.43
CA THR A 134 10.88 -25.18 -11.05
C THR A 134 11.66 -25.24 -9.75
N ASP A 135 12.74 -24.48 -9.61
CA ASP A 135 13.53 -24.39 -8.38
C ASP A 135 12.67 -23.99 -7.17
N ILE A 136 11.82 -22.97 -7.35
CA ILE A 136 10.95 -22.46 -6.29
C ILE A 136 9.93 -23.52 -5.88
N ILE A 137 9.25 -24.15 -6.84
CA ILE A 137 8.23 -25.18 -6.57
C ILE A 137 8.88 -26.38 -5.88
N ASN A 138 9.99 -26.89 -6.42
CA ASN A 138 10.71 -28.02 -5.83
C ASN A 138 11.18 -27.72 -4.41
N THR A 139 11.66 -26.50 -4.16
CA THR A 139 12.01 -26.05 -2.81
C THR A 139 10.80 -26.06 -1.89
N ILE A 140 9.66 -25.49 -2.32
CA ILE A 140 8.43 -25.44 -1.51
C ILE A 140 7.95 -26.84 -1.13
N GLU A 141 8.11 -27.82 -2.01
CA GLU A 141 7.73 -29.20 -1.75
C GLU A 141 8.75 -29.98 -0.90
N LYS A 142 10.04 -29.63 -0.98
CA LYS A 142 11.13 -30.36 -0.33
C LYS A 142 11.42 -29.91 1.11
N ILE A 143 11.27 -28.62 1.42
CA ILE A 143 11.55 -28.04 2.74
C ILE A 143 10.28 -27.44 3.36
N PRO A 144 10.23 -27.14 4.68
CA PRO A 144 9.01 -26.73 5.38
C PRO A 144 8.58 -25.28 5.07
N VAL A 145 8.28 -24.98 3.79
CA VAL A 145 7.76 -23.69 3.34
C VAL A 145 6.24 -23.74 3.29
N HIS A 146 5.61 -22.96 4.16
CA HIS A 146 4.17 -22.87 4.31
C HIS A 146 3.65 -21.59 3.65
N VAL A 147 2.84 -21.76 2.61
CA VAL A 147 2.34 -20.64 1.81
C VAL A 147 0.88 -20.36 2.15
N GLY A 148 0.60 -19.15 2.60
CA GLY A 148 -0.76 -18.61 2.72
C GLY A 148 -1.16 -17.79 1.50
N ILE A 149 -2.47 -17.55 1.36
CA ILE A 149 -3.08 -16.87 0.22
C ILE A 149 -3.79 -15.60 0.70
N PHE A 150 -3.42 -14.45 0.12
CA PHE A 150 -3.89 -13.13 0.55
C PHE A 150 -5.41 -12.98 0.48
N GLU A 151 -6.03 -13.58 -0.53
CA GLU A 151 -7.47 -13.62 -0.74
C GLU A 151 -8.20 -14.36 0.39
N TYR A 152 -7.50 -15.29 1.06
CA TYR A 152 -7.95 -16.04 2.24
C TYR A 152 -7.14 -15.63 3.47
N PHE A 153 -7.02 -14.32 3.72
CA PHE A 153 -6.11 -13.78 4.74
C PHE A 153 -6.39 -14.33 6.15
N ASN A 154 -7.66 -14.45 6.56
CA ASN A 154 -8.01 -14.96 7.89
C ASN A 154 -7.63 -16.44 8.06
N GLU A 155 -7.95 -17.24 7.05
CA GLU A 155 -7.60 -18.65 6.96
C GLU A 155 -6.07 -18.83 6.97
N SER A 156 -5.35 -17.98 6.23
CA SER A 156 -3.88 -17.99 6.21
C SER A 156 -3.27 -17.68 7.56
N LEU A 157 -3.82 -16.72 8.31
CA LEU A 157 -3.38 -16.47 9.69
C LEU A 157 -3.69 -17.65 10.61
N SER A 158 -4.86 -18.28 10.45
CA SER A 158 -5.20 -19.49 11.21
C SER A 158 -4.19 -20.60 10.91
N TYR A 159 -3.89 -20.84 9.64
CA TYR A 159 -2.87 -21.78 9.18
C TYR A 159 -1.49 -21.51 9.78
N PHE A 160 -1.02 -20.26 9.72
CA PHE A 160 0.27 -19.88 10.31
C PHE A 160 0.30 -20.02 11.84
N SER A 161 -0.84 -19.85 12.51
CA SER A 161 -0.91 -20.11 13.95
C SER A 161 -0.61 -21.57 14.27
N ASP A 162 -1.13 -22.47 13.45
CA ASP A 162 -1.10 -23.90 13.72
C ASP A 162 0.26 -24.50 13.34
N ILE A 163 0.87 -24.06 12.23
CA ILE A 163 2.20 -24.52 11.80
C ILE A 163 3.38 -23.83 12.49
N ALA A 164 3.27 -22.53 12.81
CA ALA A 164 4.37 -21.75 13.39
C ALA A 164 4.15 -21.41 14.87
N GLY A 165 3.02 -21.81 15.46
CA GLY A 165 2.70 -21.52 16.86
C GLY A 165 2.46 -20.02 17.13
N ILE A 166 2.18 -19.24 16.08
CA ILE A 166 2.02 -17.79 16.19
C ILE A 166 0.69 -17.48 16.88
N LYS A 167 0.74 -16.60 17.88
CA LYS A 167 -0.44 -16.12 18.59
C LYS A 167 -0.84 -14.74 18.06
N TRP A 168 -1.93 -14.69 17.31
CA TRP A 168 -2.49 -13.44 16.83
C TRP A 168 -3.34 -12.75 17.89
N GLY A 169 -3.29 -11.42 17.93
CA GLY A 169 -4.28 -10.63 18.68
C GLY A 169 -5.69 -10.83 18.11
N ARG A 170 -6.72 -10.74 18.98
CA ARG A 170 -8.14 -10.84 18.56
C ARG A 170 -8.52 -9.76 17.52
N LYS A 171 -7.88 -8.60 17.61
CA LYS A 171 -8.03 -7.48 16.68
C LYS A 171 -6.67 -7.22 16.03
N ILE A 172 -6.61 -7.28 14.72
CA ILE A 172 -5.41 -6.96 13.94
C ILE A 172 -5.70 -5.71 13.11
N GLU A 173 -4.86 -4.71 13.27
CA GLU A 173 -4.92 -3.50 12.45
C GLU A 173 -4.30 -3.78 11.08
N VAL A 174 -5.04 -3.50 10.01
CA VAL A 174 -4.51 -3.66 8.64
C VAL A 174 -3.51 -2.54 8.36
N LYS A 175 -2.24 -2.91 8.22
CA LYS A 175 -1.16 -1.99 7.87
C LYS A 175 -1.04 -1.85 6.36
N ARG A 176 -0.75 -0.61 5.92
CA ARG A 176 -0.51 -0.22 4.52
C ARG A 176 -1.63 -0.63 3.57
N MET A 177 -2.74 0.10 3.62
CA MET A 177 -3.75 0.07 2.56
C MET A 177 -3.37 1.03 1.45
N THR A 178 -3.34 0.57 0.20
CA THR A 178 -3.25 1.47 -0.96
C THR A 178 -4.56 2.26 -1.03
N LEU A 179 -4.49 3.56 -0.76
CA LEU A 179 -5.66 4.41 -0.54
C LEU A 179 -6.59 4.51 -1.79
N ARG A 180 -6.05 4.36 -3.01
CA ARG A 180 -6.82 4.29 -4.26
C ARG A 180 -6.17 3.28 -5.20
N ARG A 181 -6.92 2.22 -5.49
CA ARG A 181 -6.65 1.25 -6.55
C ARG A 181 -7.99 0.88 -7.18
N PRO A 182 -8.07 0.71 -8.51
CA PRO A 182 -9.26 0.11 -9.12
C PRO A 182 -9.49 -1.27 -8.49
N GLY A 183 -10.76 -1.63 -8.28
CA GLY A 183 -11.12 -3.02 -8.10
C GLY A 183 -10.68 -3.84 -9.32
N ILE A 184 -10.48 -5.15 -9.16
CA ILE A 184 -10.14 -6.02 -10.29
C ILE A 184 -11.21 -5.92 -11.39
N GLN A 185 -12.48 -5.74 -11.00
CA GLN A 185 -13.61 -5.58 -11.92
C GLN A 185 -13.58 -4.27 -12.73
N GLU A 186 -12.76 -3.30 -12.32
CA GLU A 186 -12.60 -2.02 -13.03
C GLU A 186 -11.43 -2.06 -14.03
N ILE A 187 -10.69 -3.17 -14.10
CA ILE A 187 -9.56 -3.34 -15.03
C ILE A 187 -10.12 -3.90 -16.35
N PRO A 188 -9.85 -3.25 -17.51
CA PRO A 188 -10.18 -3.77 -18.83
C PRO A 188 -9.67 -5.21 -19.06
N GLU A 189 -10.48 -6.04 -19.72
CA GLU A 189 -10.17 -7.46 -19.97
C GLU A 189 -8.85 -7.66 -20.73
N ASP A 190 -8.58 -6.81 -21.72
CA ASP A 190 -7.32 -6.82 -22.49
C ASP A 190 -6.09 -6.56 -21.61
N LEU A 191 -6.23 -5.73 -20.57
CA LEU A 191 -5.18 -5.53 -19.58
C LEU A 191 -5.05 -6.72 -18.62
N ILE A 192 -6.15 -7.37 -18.26
CA ILE A 192 -6.13 -8.60 -17.45
C ILE A 192 -5.35 -9.71 -18.18
N GLU A 193 -5.66 -9.95 -19.45
CA GLU A 193 -4.95 -10.91 -20.30
C GLU A 193 -3.47 -10.58 -20.39
N LEU A 194 -3.13 -9.31 -20.66
CA LEU A 194 -1.75 -8.86 -20.73
C LEU A 194 -1.00 -9.04 -19.40
N ILE A 195 -1.64 -8.79 -18.25
CA ILE A 195 -1.02 -9.02 -16.94
C ILE A 195 -0.73 -10.51 -16.75
N ASN A 196 -1.70 -11.38 -17.08
CA ASN A 196 -1.53 -12.83 -16.99
C ASN A 196 -0.41 -13.33 -17.90
N GLU A 197 -0.32 -12.85 -19.14
CA GLU A 197 0.76 -13.17 -20.07
C GLU A 197 2.13 -12.76 -19.49
N ARG A 198 2.24 -11.52 -19.02
CA ARG A 198 3.49 -10.93 -18.52
C ARG A 198 3.89 -11.45 -17.14
N ASN A 199 2.97 -12.05 -16.40
CA ASN A 199 3.19 -12.61 -15.06
C ASN A 199 2.83 -14.11 -15.02
N SER A 200 3.07 -14.82 -16.12
CA SER A 200 2.67 -16.22 -16.28
C SER A 200 3.34 -17.16 -15.26
N LEU A 201 4.60 -16.90 -14.89
CA LEU A 201 5.30 -17.70 -13.88
C LEU A 201 4.76 -17.42 -12.48
N ASP A 202 4.51 -16.15 -12.15
CA ASP A 202 3.85 -15.76 -10.89
C ASP A 202 2.45 -16.42 -10.79
N LEU A 203 1.71 -16.51 -11.90
CA LEU A 203 0.39 -17.16 -11.96
C LEU A 203 0.48 -18.67 -11.75
N LYS A 204 1.44 -19.34 -12.40
CA LYS A 204 1.70 -20.78 -12.20
C LYS A 204 2.07 -21.07 -10.75
N LEU A 205 3.00 -20.29 -10.17
CA LEU A 205 3.39 -20.40 -8.77
C LEU A 205 2.18 -20.20 -7.83
N TYR A 206 1.40 -19.14 -8.06
CA TYR A 206 0.21 -18.86 -7.27
C TYR A 206 -0.79 -20.01 -7.30
N ASN A 207 -1.11 -20.54 -8.49
CA ASN A 207 -2.06 -21.65 -8.65
C ASN A 207 -1.57 -22.93 -7.97
N HIS A 208 -0.28 -23.24 -8.10
CA HIS A 208 0.33 -24.38 -7.43
C HIS A 208 0.21 -24.25 -5.89
N CYS A 209 0.64 -23.12 -5.33
CA CYS A 209 0.55 -22.89 -3.89
C CYS A 209 -0.88 -22.77 -3.37
N LEU A 210 -1.82 -22.25 -4.17
CA LEU A 210 -3.24 -22.21 -3.83
C LEU A 210 -3.83 -23.62 -3.69
N LYS A 211 -3.45 -24.53 -4.60
CA LYS A 211 -3.83 -25.95 -4.49
C LYS A 211 -3.33 -26.55 -3.18
N LEU A 212 -2.03 -26.43 -2.89
CA LEU A 212 -1.44 -26.91 -1.64
C LEU A 212 -2.11 -26.28 -0.40
N PHE A 213 -2.38 -24.98 -0.44
CA PHE A 213 -3.04 -24.27 0.66
C PHE A 213 -4.45 -24.81 0.92
N ASN A 214 -5.25 -25.01 -0.13
CA ASN A 214 -6.60 -25.56 -0.01
C ASN A 214 -6.60 -26.98 0.57
N GLU A 215 -5.61 -27.81 0.21
CA GLU A 215 -5.42 -29.15 0.78
C GLU A 215 -5.11 -29.11 2.28
N LYS A 216 -4.44 -28.05 2.78
CA LYS A 216 -4.18 -27.87 4.21
C LYS A 216 -5.38 -27.32 4.98
N LEU A 217 -6.24 -26.53 4.34
CA LEU A 217 -7.40 -25.89 5.00
C LEU A 217 -8.46 -26.87 5.50
N THR A 218 -8.54 -28.08 4.95
CA THR A 218 -9.49 -29.13 5.38
C THR A 218 -9.33 -29.52 6.85
N HIS A 219 -8.15 -29.26 7.44
CA HIS A 219 -7.80 -29.69 8.79
C HIS A 219 -7.64 -28.53 9.80
N ILE A 220 -7.91 -27.28 9.39
CA ILE A 220 -7.59 -26.09 10.20
C ILE A 220 -8.81 -25.53 10.90
N SER A 221 -8.69 -25.32 12.21
CA SER A 221 -9.70 -24.62 12.99
C SER A 221 -9.69 -23.13 12.65
N LYS A 222 -10.79 -22.62 12.08
CA LYS A 222 -10.90 -21.19 11.73
C LYS A 222 -10.94 -20.35 13.00
N LYS A 223 -9.89 -19.56 13.24
CA LYS A 223 -9.88 -18.58 14.32
C LYS A 223 -10.64 -17.33 13.87
N LYS A 224 -11.49 -16.79 14.76
CA LYS A 224 -12.22 -15.55 14.50
C LYS A 224 -11.31 -14.36 14.79
N ILE A 225 -10.56 -13.91 13.78
CA ILE A 225 -9.75 -12.70 13.84
C ILE A 225 -10.57 -11.54 13.27
N THR A 226 -10.64 -10.41 13.99
CA THR A 226 -11.28 -9.20 13.48
C THR A 226 -10.23 -8.25 12.91
N PHE A 227 -10.39 -7.86 11.65
CA PHE A 227 -9.50 -6.90 11.01
C PHE A 227 -10.04 -5.48 11.16
N ILE A 228 -9.28 -4.62 11.83
CA ILE A 228 -9.57 -3.19 11.90
C ILE A 228 -8.98 -2.55 10.64
N LYS A 229 -9.86 -2.24 9.68
CA LYS A 229 -9.52 -1.49 8.47
C LYS A 229 -9.82 -0.02 8.69
N ASP A 230 -8.93 0.68 9.39
CA ASP A 230 -9.03 2.14 9.46
C ASP A 230 -8.14 2.78 8.39
N LYS A 231 -8.79 3.28 7.33
CA LYS A 231 -8.11 4.00 6.24
C LYS A 231 -7.37 5.25 6.72
N TYR A 232 -7.76 5.80 7.88
CA TYR A 232 -7.17 7.02 8.43
C TYR A 232 -5.83 6.80 9.11
N ASN A 233 -5.52 5.58 9.57
CA ASN A 233 -4.22 5.28 10.19
C ASN A 233 -3.04 5.50 9.22
N HIS A 234 -3.30 5.49 7.91
CA HIS A 234 -2.28 5.67 6.88
C HIS A 234 -2.16 7.12 6.39
N VAL A 235 -3.10 8.00 6.74
CA VAL A 235 -3.15 9.37 6.22
C VAL A 235 -1.95 10.19 6.70
N ILE A 236 -1.72 10.27 8.01
CA ILE A 236 -0.60 11.07 8.55
C ILE A 236 0.76 10.51 8.10
N PRO A 237 1.03 9.18 8.19
CA PRO A 237 2.26 8.61 7.64
C PRO A 237 2.48 8.89 6.15
N TYR A 238 1.40 8.95 5.35
CA TYR A 238 1.46 9.36 3.94
C TYR A 238 1.85 10.84 3.81
N CYS A 239 1.14 11.73 4.51
CA CYS A 239 1.31 13.17 4.39
C CYS A 239 2.67 13.68 4.93
N LEU A 240 3.32 12.93 5.81
CA LEU A 240 4.70 13.21 6.24
C LEU A 240 5.73 13.04 5.12
N LYS A 241 5.41 12.22 4.11
CA LYS A 241 6.33 11.87 3.01
C LYS A 241 5.91 12.47 1.67
N TRP A 242 4.60 12.59 1.42
CA TRP A 242 4.04 12.96 0.13
C TRP A 242 2.97 14.04 0.29
N CYS A 243 2.72 14.80 -0.78
CA CYS A 243 1.67 15.82 -0.76
C CYS A 243 0.29 15.15 -0.73
N PHE A 244 -0.61 15.59 0.15
CA PHE A 244 -1.88 14.88 0.33
C PHE A 244 -2.72 14.84 -0.94
N PHE A 245 -2.72 15.90 -1.78
CA PHE A 245 -3.43 15.88 -3.06
C PHE A 245 -2.80 14.99 -4.13
N GLU A 246 -1.52 14.61 -4.04
CA GLU A 246 -0.95 13.63 -4.98
C GLU A 246 -1.67 12.27 -4.89
N PHE A 247 -2.40 12.04 -3.80
CA PHE A 247 -3.28 10.90 -3.62
C PHE A 247 -4.41 10.83 -4.66
N CYS A 248 -5.00 11.96 -5.04
CA CYS A 248 -6.29 11.98 -5.76
C CYS A 248 -6.43 13.06 -6.83
N LEU A 249 -5.50 14.01 -6.94
CA LEU A 249 -5.51 15.08 -7.93
C LEU A 249 -4.53 14.76 -9.07
N GLU A 250 -5.02 14.76 -10.30
CA GLU A 250 -4.25 14.39 -11.50
C GLU A 250 -3.46 15.56 -12.07
N ASN A 251 -3.96 16.80 -11.94
CA ASN A 251 -3.32 18.00 -12.46
C ASN A 251 -2.01 18.35 -11.73
N LYS A 252 -0.88 17.81 -12.21
CA LYS A 252 0.45 18.04 -11.63
C LYS A 252 0.87 19.51 -11.61
N LYS A 253 0.42 20.32 -12.58
CA LYS A 253 0.73 21.76 -12.61
C LYS A 253 0.07 22.48 -11.44
N PHE A 254 -1.18 22.16 -11.11
CA PHE A 254 -1.86 22.68 -9.93
C PHE A 254 -1.15 22.25 -8.64
N ILE A 255 -0.77 20.97 -8.54
CA ILE A 255 -0.03 20.45 -7.37
C ILE A 255 1.28 21.20 -7.18
N ASN A 256 2.09 21.29 -8.23
CA ASN A 256 3.42 21.90 -8.17
C ASN A 256 3.34 23.39 -7.82
N SER A 257 2.38 24.11 -8.39
CA SER A 257 2.19 25.55 -8.13
C SER A 257 1.78 25.82 -6.68
N ASN A 258 1.12 24.86 -6.01
CA ASN A 258 0.62 25.00 -4.65
C ASN A 258 1.39 24.18 -3.61
N LEU A 259 2.51 23.55 -3.98
CA LEU A 259 3.21 22.58 -3.14
C LEU A 259 3.69 23.18 -1.81
N ASN A 260 4.15 24.43 -1.83
CA ASN A 260 4.57 25.13 -0.61
C ASN A 260 3.42 25.29 0.39
N PHE A 261 2.24 25.68 -0.10
CA PHE A 261 1.03 25.78 0.72
C PHE A 261 0.65 24.41 1.30
N PHE A 262 0.60 23.35 0.49
CA PHE A 262 0.23 22.01 0.97
C PHE A 262 1.20 21.48 2.04
N LYS A 263 2.50 21.74 1.89
CA LYS A 263 3.52 21.38 2.90
C LYS A 263 3.29 22.15 4.20
N LYS A 264 3.15 23.48 4.13
CA LYS A 264 2.91 24.32 5.32
C LYS A 264 1.64 23.91 6.06
N LEU A 265 0.53 23.72 5.35
CA LEU A 265 -0.73 23.27 5.95
C LEU A 265 -0.58 21.92 6.65
N THR A 266 0.01 20.94 5.95
CA THR A 266 0.22 19.59 6.49
C THR A 266 1.05 19.62 7.79
N PHE A 267 2.21 20.27 7.76
CA PHE A 267 3.08 20.31 8.94
C PHE A 267 2.52 21.18 10.06
N TYR A 268 1.78 22.25 9.75
CA TYR A 268 1.09 23.04 10.77
C TYR A 268 0.03 22.21 11.51
N LEU A 269 -0.78 21.43 10.81
CA LEU A 269 -1.79 20.55 11.43
C LEU A 269 -1.15 19.46 12.30
N ILE A 270 -0.05 18.85 11.83
CA ILE A 270 0.62 17.76 12.55
C ILE A 270 1.46 18.26 13.72
N GLN A 271 2.30 19.28 13.49
CA GLN A 271 3.32 19.72 14.45
C GLN A 271 2.79 20.81 15.39
N THR A 272 2.13 21.83 14.84
CA THR A 272 1.63 22.97 15.62
C THR A 272 0.30 22.64 16.30
N LYS A 273 -0.68 22.13 15.56
CA LYS A 273 -1.99 21.72 16.11
C LYS A 273 -1.97 20.34 16.77
N LYS A 274 -0.85 19.61 16.68
CA LYS A 274 -0.65 18.29 17.30
C LYS A 274 -1.73 17.27 16.95
N ILE A 275 -2.30 17.36 15.75
CA ILE A 275 -3.33 16.42 15.30
C ILE A 275 -2.67 15.07 14.99
N LYS A 276 -3.05 14.04 15.74
CA LYS A 276 -2.56 12.65 15.59
C LYS A 276 -3.60 11.70 15.00
N ASP A 277 -4.86 12.12 14.95
CA ASP A 277 -5.95 11.34 14.37
C ASP A 277 -6.05 11.64 12.86
N GLY A 278 -5.94 10.60 12.03
CA GLY A 278 -5.93 10.76 10.58
C GLY A 278 -7.26 11.29 10.03
N LYS A 279 -8.39 10.98 10.68
CA LYS A 279 -9.72 11.45 10.25
C LYS A 279 -9.90 12.92 10.53
N LEU A 280 -9.50 13.36 11.73
CA LEU A 280 -9.47 14.76 12.13
C LEU A 280 -8.50 15.56 11.26
N PHE A 281 -7.33 15.01 10.97
CA PHE A 281 -6.37 15.60 10.06
C PHE A 281 -7.01 15.84 8.68
N THR A 282 -7.62 14.82 8.06
CA THR A 282 -8.25 14.98 6.74
C THR A 282 -9.37 16.01 6.75
N LYS A 283 -10.20 16.04 7.81
CA LYS A 283 -11.25 17.06 7.97
C LYS A 283 -10.66 18.48 7.99
N ALA A 284 -9.67 18.70 8.85
CA ALA A 284 -9.02 20.01 9.01
C ALA A 284 -8.31 20.43 7.74
N TRP A 285 -7.63 19.49 7.09
CA TRP A 285 -6.92 19.74 5.84
C TRP A 285 -7.89 20.17 4.73
N ASN A 286 -8.96 19.41 4.48
CA ASN A 286 -9.96 19.72 3.46
C ASN A 286 -10.60 21.09 3.69
N LYS A 287 -11.06 21.35 4.91
CA LYS A 287 -11.75 22.59 5.23
C LYS A 287 -10.81 23.80 5.16
N THR A 288 -9.59 23.67 5.64
CA THR A 288 -8.57 24.72 5.54
C THR A 288 -8.20 25.01 4.09
N PHE A 289 -8.06 23.99 3.25
CA PHE A 289 -7.84 24.16 1.81
C PHE A 289 -8.97 24.99 1.19
N LEU A 290 -10.23 24.64 1.45
CA LEU A 290 -11.39 25.38 0.93
C LEU A 290 -11.48 26.82 1.45
N ASN A 291 -11.19 27.04 2.73
CA ASN A 291 -11.14 28.39 3.31
C ASN A 291 -10.05 29.24 2.64
N THR A 292 -8.88 28.65 2.41
CA THR A 292 -7.76 29.32 1.72
C THR A 292 -8.09 29.59 0.25
N PHE A 293 -8.70 28.62 -0.43
CA PHE A 293 -9.10 28.77 -1.83
C PHE A 293 -10.15 29.87 -2.00
N ASN A 294 -11.15 29.92 -1.11
CA ASN A 294 -12.15 30.98 -1.09
C ASN A 294 -11.53 32.36 -0.86
N HIS A 295 -10.54 32.45 0.03
CA HIS A 295 -9.83 33.70 0.27
C HIS A 295 -9.02 34.17 -0.95
N ALA A 296 -8.34 33.25 -1.64
CA ALA A 296 -7.46 33.58 -2.77
C ALA A 296 -8.21 33.78 -4.09
N PHE A 297 -9.33 33.08 -4.30
CA PHE A 297 -10.08 33.06 -5.56
C PHE A 297 -11.57 33.30 -5.31
N ASN A 298 -11.86 34.29 -4.44
CA ASN A 298 -13.21 34.72 -4.15
C ASN A 298 -13.98 34.99 -5.45
N GLU A 299 -15.27 34.65 -5.48
CA GLU A 299 -16.18 34.82 -6.64
C GLU A 299 -15.80 34.04 -7.92
N SER A 300 -14.73 33.25 -7.91
CA SER A 300 -14.44 32.38 -9.07
C SER A 300 -15.42 31.21 -9.17
N ILE A 301 -15.75 30.82 -10.40
CA ILE A 301 -16.64 29.67 -10.69
C ILE A 301 -16.10 28.38 -10.06
N LEU A 302 -14.77 28.19 -10.11
CA LEU A 302 -14.16 27.02 -9.47
C LEU A 302 -14.34 27.06 -7.96
N ASN A 303 -14.17 28.22 -7.31
CA ASN A 303 -14.39 28.33 -5.88
C ASN A 303 -15.84 27.98 -5.51
N GLU A 304 -16.83 28.52 -6.23
CA GLU A 304 -18.24 28.20 -6.00
C GLU A 304 -18.50 26.69 -6.07
N LYS A 305 -18.02 26.03 -7.13
CA LYS A 305 -18.12 24.58 -7.29
C LYS A 305 -17.43 23.82 -6.14
N LEU A 306 -16.27 24.28 -5.69
CA LEU A 306 -15.54 23.65 -4.59
C LEU A 306 -16.24 23.80 -3.24
N GLN A 307 -16.86 24.96 -2.97
CA GLN A 307 -17.63 25.15 -1.75
C GLN A 307 -18.89 24.27 -1.73
N ILE A 308 -19.59 24.16 -2.85
CA ILE A 308 -20.76 23.27 -3.00
C ILE A 308 -20.38 21.81 -2.80
N CYS A 309 -19.19 21.39 -3.25
CA CYS A 309 -18.72 20.02 -3.06
C CYS A 309 -18.56 19.65 -1.58
N TYR A 310 -18.38 20.62 -0.67
CA TYR A 310 -18.12 20.35 0.75
C TYR A 310 -19.36 19.96 1.53
N ASN A 311 -19.35 18.74 2.07
CA ASN A 311 -20.39 18.25 2.96
C ASN A 311 -19.78 17.59 4.20
N LYS A 312 -20.02 18.18 5.37
CA LYS A 312 -19.53 17.70 6.68
C LYS A 312 -19.99 16.28 7.05
N ASN A 313 -21.06 15.79 6.44
CA ASN A 313 -21.62 14.46 6.68
C ASN A 313 -21.02 13.38 5.75
N VAL A 314 -20.25 13.78 4.73
CA VAL A 314 -19.52 12.86 3.85
C VAL A 314 -18.21 12.44 4.52
N ASP A 315 -17.76 11.23 4.23
CA ASP A 315 -16.48 10.76 4.73
C ASP A 315 -15.33 11.69 4.28
N PRO A 316 -14.42 12.12 5.19
CA PRO A 316 -13.37 13.08 4.86
C PRO A 316 -12.46 12.70 3.69
N LEU A 317 -12.13 11.42 3.50
CA LEU A 317 -11.32 11.02 2.34
C LEU A 317 -12.12 11.05 1.04
N GLU A 318 -13.40 10.67 1.07
CA GLU A 318 -14.30 10.84 -0.08
C GLU A 318 -14.47 12.32 -0.44
N GLN A 319 -14.55 13.18 0.57
CA GLN A 319 -14.62 14.63 0.40
C GLN A 319 -13.36 15.19 -0.28
N LEU A 320 -12.17 14.73 0.12
CA LEU A 320 -10.90 15.09 -0.51
C LEU A 320 -10.88 14.68 -2.00
N ILE A 321 -11.36 13.47 -2.30
CA ILE A 321 -11.44 12.95 -3.68
C ILE A 321 -12.41 13.78 -4.53
N LYS A 322 -13.59 14.13 -3.99
CA LYS A 322 -14.56 14.98 -4.70
C LYS A 322 -13.98 16.36 -5.02
N ILE A 323 -13.30 16.97 -4.05
CA ILE A 323 -12.59 18.25 -4.24
C ILE A 323 -11.56 18.12 -5.36
N ALA A 324 -10.71 17.09 -5.33
CA ALA A 324 -9.69 16.88 -6.35
C ALA A 324 -10.28 16.66 -7.75
N LYS A 325 -11.29 15.78 -7.86
CA LYS A 325 -11.99 15.53 -9.12
C LYS A 325 -12.62 16.81 -9.68
N GLN A 326 -13.22 17.64 -8.83
CA GLN A 326 -13.79 18.91 -9.28
C GLN A 326 -12.74 19.88 -9.82
N ILE A 327 -11.53 19.90 -9.25
CA ILE A 327 -10.40 20.69 -9.78
C ILE A 327 -9.97 20.12 -11.14
N ASP A 328 -9.76 18.81 -11.23
CA ASP A 328 -9.30 18.17 -12.47
C ASP A 328 -10.30 18.37 -13.62
N ASP A 329 -11.58 18.08 -13.39
CA ASP A 329 -12.65 18.24 -14.38
C ASP A 329 -12.74 19.71 -14.84
N PHE A 330 -12.73 20.66 -13.89
CA PHE A 330 -12.82 22.08 -14.22
C PHE A 330 -11.61 22.58 -15.03
N LEU A 331 -10.39 22.25 -14.62
CA LEU A 331 -9.17 22.69 -15.32
C LEU A 331 -9.00 22.03 -16.70
N LYS A 332 -9.62 20.87 -16.91
CA LYS A 332 -9.66 20.19 -18.21
C LYS A 332 -10.66 20.84 -19.16
N GLU A 333 -11.84 21.21 -18.66
CA GLU A 333 -12.89 21.87 -19.45
C GLU A 333 -12.57 23.34 -19.77
N ASN A 334 -11.89 24.06 -18.87
CA ASN A 334 -11.72 25.52 -18.95
C ASN A 334 -10.28 25.91 -19.34
N ASN A 335 -9.86 25.53 -20.55
CA ASN A 335 -8.47 25.74 -21.02
C ASN A 335 -8.02 27.21 -21.10
N ALA A 336 -8.92 28.16 -21.34
CA ALA A 336 -8.60 29.58 -21.46
C ALA A 336 -8.28 30.22 -20.09
N ASP A 337 -9.03 29.85 -19.04
CA ASP A 337 -8.94 30.48 -17.72
C ASP A 337 -8.11 29.70 -16.70
N ARG A 338 -7.71 28.46 -17.01
CA ARG A 338 -7.00 27.58 -16.07
C ARG A 338 -5.68 28.17 -15.53
N THR A 339 -5.04 29.07 -16.29
CA THR A 339 -3.78 29.72 -15.89
C THR A 339 -3.93 30.55 -14.63
N ASN A 340 -5.10 31.19 -14.44
CA ASN A 340 -5.39 32.00 -13.26
C ASN A 340 -5.37 31.16 -11.98
N TYR A 341 -5.78 29.89 -12.06
CA TYR A 341 -5.83 28.96 -10.93
C TYR A 341 -4.50 28.27 -10.64
N TYR A 342 -3.43 28.56 -11.39
CA TYR A 342 -2.07 28.15 -11.07
C TYR A 342 -1.31 29.20 -10.22
N ARG A 343 -1.95 30.33 -9.89
CA ARG A 343 -1.39 31.24 -8.89
C ARG A 343 -1.27 30.49 -7.55
N PRO A 344 -0.08 30.46 -6.91
CA PRO A 344 0.11 29.76 -5.64
C PRO A 344 -0.82 30.29 -4.55
N LEU A 345 -1.43 29.39 -3.80
CA LEU A 345 -2.11 29.69 -2.53
C LEU A 345 -1.08 30.09 -1.47
N GLU A 346 -1.49 30.97 -0.57
CA GLU A 346 -0.68 31.38 0.57
C GLU A 346 -1.21 30.76 1.86
N PHE A 347 -0.30 30.22 2.68
CA PHE A 347 -0.68 29.65 3.97
C PHE A 347 -0.96 30.77 4.98
N ASN A 348 -2.16 30.77 5.56
CA ASN A 348 -2.58 31.72 6.58
C ASN A 348 -3.21 30.97 7.75
N GLU A 349 -2.62 31.08 8.94
CA GLU A 349 -3.09 30.40 10.15
C GLU A 349 -4.53 30.76 10.54
N LYS A 350 -4.98 31.98 10.21
CA LYS A 350 -6.35 32.44 10.50
C LYS A 350 -7.41 31.71 9.69
N LEU A 351 -7.02 31.06 8.59
CA LEU A 351 -7.91 30.29 7.72
C LEU A 351 -7.93 28.80 8.09
N VAL A 352 -7.10 28.38 9.05
CA VAL A 352 -7.01 26.99 9.50
C VAL A 352 -8.24 26.62 10.32
N GLU A 353 -8.92 25.57 9.88
CA GLU A 353 -10.08 25.02 10.59
C GLU A 353 -9.69 24.53 11.99
N THR A 354 -10.40 25.01 13.01
CA THR A 354 -10.19 24.58 14.39
C THR A 354 -11.24 23.56 14.80
N TYR A 355 -10.81 22.34 15.08
CA TYR A 355 -11.64 21.37 15.79
C TYR A 355 -11.28 21.41 17.28
N SER A 356 -12.27 21.58 18.14
CA SER A 356 -12.06 21.43 19.58
C SER A 356 -11.81 19.95 19.90
N ASN A 357 -10.67 19.65 20.53
CA ASN A 357 -10.46 18.38 21.20
C ASN A 357 -11.35 18.38 22.47
N LYS A 358 -12.67 18.22 22.33
CA LYS A 358 -13.48 17.83 23.48
C LYS A 358 -13.25 16.34 23.74
N ILE A 359 -12.14 16.02 24.39
CA ILE A 359 -11.95 14.77 25.10
C ILE A 359 -12.22 15.07 26.58
N PHE A 360 -13.39 14.64 27.05
CA PHE A 360 -13.82 14.42 28.44
C PHE A 360 -13.24 15.34 29.54
N SER A 361 -14.02 16.37 29.88
CA SER A 361 -14.00 17.02 31.20
C SER A 361 -15.35 16.89 31.91
N SER A 362 -15.97 15.70 31.86
CA SER A 362 -17.24 15.42 32.56
C SER A 362 -17.11 14.36 33.66
N PHE A 363 -15.90 14.11 34.16
CA PHE A 363 -15.70 13.35 35.40
C PHE A 363 -14.74 14.14 36.27
N LEU A 364 -15.27 15.21 36.88
CA LEU A 364 -14.79 15.92 38.07
C LEU A 364 -15.67 17.18 38.18
N GLY A 365 -16.86 17.03 38.75
CA GLY A 365 -17.80 18.15 38.87
C GLY A 365 -19.21 17.82 39.31
N ARG A 366 -19.38 16.97 40.34
CA ARG A 366 -20.39 16.97 41.42
C ARG A 366 -20.69 15.56 41.88
#